data_AF-A0A132BTT7-F1
#
_entry.id   AF-A0A132BTT7-F1
#
_cell.length_a   1.000
_cell.length_b   1.000
_cell.length_c   1.000
_cell.angle_alpha   90.00
_cell.angle_beta   90.00
_cell.angle_gamma   90.00
#
_symmetry.space_group_name_H-M   'P 1'
#
loop_
_entity.id
_entity.type
_entity.pdbx_description
1 polymer ?
#
loop_
_entity_poly.entity_id
_entity_poly.type
_entity_poly.pdbx_seq_one_letter_code
_entity_poly.pdbx_strand_id
1 'polypeptide(L)'
;MQDQPTNMLHHARQIAGSPEDHLDTPQLFTTAWATMKAARGQAFDPARLQAAHLVERPAPTPEPTEQVLARTGQKVRRYMAEQNITPRGTHAA
;
A
#
# COMPACT_ATOMS: atom_id res chain seq x y z
N MET A 1 30.26 17.08 16.84
CA MET A 1 29.40 15.92 16.53
C MET A 1 28.15 15.97 17.42
N GLN A 2 27.15 16.80 17.09
CA GLN A 2 25.88 16.89 17.84
C GLN A 2 24.63 16.92 16.95
N ASP A 3 24.77 16.75 15.63
CA ASP A 3 23.67 16.96 14.66
C ASP A 3 22.83 15.70 14.36
N GLN A 4 23.33 14.54 14.76
CA GLN A 4 22.75 13.24 14.41
C GLN A 4 21.41 12.90 15.11
N PRO A 5 21.22 13.16 16.43
CA PRO A 5 19.95 12.83 17.09
C PRO A 5 18.79 13.76 16.65
N THR A 6 19.09 15.01 16.31
CA THR A 6 18.10 15.99 15.85
C THR A 6 17.55 15.60 14.47
N ASN A 7 18.42 15.13 13.57
CA ASN A 7 18.04 14.67 12.24
C ASN A 7 17.19 13.38 12.32
N MET A 8 17.55 12.43 13.19
CA MET A 8 16.75 11.22 13.41
C MET A 8 15.35 11.53 13.95
N LEU A 9 15.22 12.49 14.87
CA LEU A 9 13.92 12.89 15.40
C LEU A 9 13.06 13.62 14.36
N HIS A 10 13.68 14.42 13.50
CA HIS A 10 13.00 15.10 12.38
C HIS A 10 12.44 14.08 11.39
N HIS A 11 13.25 13.10 10.96
CA HIS A 11 12.79 12.03 10.09
C HIS A 11 11.69 11.18 10.71
N ALA A 12 11.82 10.84 12.00
CA ALA A 12 10.78 10.10 12.71
C ALA A 12 9.43 10.84 12.72
N ARG A 13 9.44 12.17 12.87
CA ARG A 13 8.23 13.00 12.78
C ARG A 13 7.63 13.03 11.37
N GLN A 14 8.46 13.07 10.32
CA GLN A 14 7.98 13.01 8.93
C GLN A 14 7.30 11.68 8.63
N ILE A 15 7.93 10.56 9.00
CA ILE A 15 7.37 9.22 8.80
C ILE A 15 6.05 9.04 9.57
N ALA A 16 5.95 9.59 10.78
CA ALA A 16 4.73 9.55 11.57
C ALA A 16 3.63 10.50 11.05
N GLY A 17 4.01 11.56 10.31
CA GLY A 17 3.10 12.55 9.73
C GLY A 17 2.45 12.13 8.42
N SER A 18 3.09 11.23 7.66
CA SER A 18 2.58 10.66 6.41
C SER A 18 2.68 9.12 6.41
N PRO A 19 1.93 8.42 7.27
CA PRO A 19 1.98 6.96 7.36
C PRO A 19 1.58 6.25 6.05
N GLU A 20 0.76 6.89 5.21
CA GLU A 20 0.31 6.38 3.91
C GLU A 20 1.44 6.11 2.91
N ASP A 21 2.54 6.86 2.99
CA ASP A 21 3.71 6.71 2.11
C ASP A 21 4.59 5.51 2.50
N HIS A 22 4.32 4.90 3.66
CA HIS A 22 5.15 3.86 4.27
C HIS A 22 4.36 2.58 4.61
N LEU A 23 3.16 2.41 4.02
CA LEU A 23 2.27 1.27 4.28
C LEU A 23 2.91 -0.09 4.00
N ASP A 24 3.80 -0.18 3.03
CA ASP A 24 4.49 -1.43 2.68
C ASP A 24 5.69 -1.73 3.62
N THR A 25 6.03 -0.80 4.50
CA THR A 25 7.19 -0.88 5.43
C THR A 25 6.80 -0.51 6.87
N PRO A 26 5.92 -1.28 7.53
CA PRO A 26 5.41 -0.98 8.88
C PRO A 26 6.50 -0.91 9.97
N GLN A 27 7.66 -1.53 9.72
CA GLN A 27 8.82 -1.46 10.61
C GLN A 27 9.35 -0.02 10.72
N LEU A 28 9.33 0.74 9.62
CA LEU A 28 9.79 2.14 9.63
C LEU A 28 8.94 3.01 10.56
N PHE A 29 7.63 2.79 10.55
CA PHE A 29 6.72 3.50 11.46
C PHE A 29 6.96 3.12 12.92
N THR A 30 7.17 1.82 13.19
CA THR A 30 7.47 1.32 14.54
C THR A 30 8.78 1.92 15.07
N THR A 31 9.82 1.97 14.24
CA THR A 31 11.11 2.58 14.60
C THR A 31 10.98 4.09 14.80
N ALA A 32 10.30 4.80 13.91
CA ALA A 32 10.05 6.24 14.04
C ALA A 32 9.32 6.57 15.34
N TRP A 33 8.26 5.81 15.66
CA TRP A 33 7.54 5.94 16.92
C TRP A 33 8.45 5.68 18.12
N ALA A 34 9.22 4.59 18.10
CA ALA A 34 10.15 4.24 19.18
C ALA A 34 11.18 5.36 19.42
N THR A 35 11.74 5.94 18.36
CA THR A 35 12.65 7.09 18.43
C THR A 35 11.97 8.31 19.05
N MET A 36 10.72 8.60 18.68
CA MET A 36 9.94 9.71 19.26
C MET A 36 9.61 9.48 20.74
N LYS A 37 9.33 8.23 21.15
CA LYS A 37 9.08 7.86 22.54
C LYS A 37 10.36 7.95 23.38
N ALA A 38 11.47 7.45 22.85
CA ALA A 38 12.78 7.52 23.50
C ALA A 38 13.22 8.98 23.72
N ALA A 39 12.98 9.86 22.76
CA ALA A 39 13.27 11.29 22.90
C ALA A 39 12.42 11.99 23.98
N ARG A 40 11.28 11.40 24.36
CA ARG A 40 10.44 11.86 25.49
C ARG A 40 10.77 11.16 26.81
N GLY A 41 11.83 10.35 26.86
CA GLY A 41 12.20 9.56 28.04
C GLY A 41 11.24 8.42 28.36
N GLN A 42 10.38 8.03 27.41
CA GLN A 42 9.38 6.99 27.61
C GLN A 42 9.84 5.67 27.00
N ALA A 43 9.89 4.62 27.82
CA ALA A 43 10.17 3.27 27.34
C ALA A 43 9.07 2.83 26.34
N PHE A 44 9.51 2.19 25.26
CA PHE A 44 8.65 1.64 24.22
C PHE A 44 8.86 0.13 24.19
N ASP A 45 7.78 -0.62 24.37
CA ASP A 45 7.77 -2.07 24.24
C ASP A 45 7.01 -2.45 22.96
N PRO A 46 7.71 -2.89 21.90
CA PRO A 46 7.07 -3.28 20.65
C PRO A 46 6.15 -4.50 20.80
N ALA A 47 6.37 -5.36 21.81
CA ALA A 47 5.50 -6.51 22.06
C ALA A 47 4.10 -6.09 22.58
N ARG A 48 3.99 -4.88 23.15
CA ARG A 48 2.71 -4.28 23.54
C ARG A 48 1.94 -3.67 22.38
N LEU A 49 2.60 -3.47 21.24
CA LEU A 49 1.96 -3.04 20.01
C LEU A 49 1.28 -4.25 19.34
N GLN A 50 0.35 -4.90 20.05
CA GLN A 50 -0.46 -5.94 19.42
C GLN A 50 -1.32 -5.27 18.35
N ALA A 51 -1.30 -5.87 17.16
CA ALA A 51 -1.94 -5.43 15.94
C ALA A 51 -3.49 -5.48 15.99
N ALA A 52 -4.09 -5.16 17.15
CA ALA A 52 -5.52 -5.18 17.41
C ALA A 52 -6.30 -4.20 16.53
N HIS A 53 -5.60 -3.30 15.82
CA HIS A 53 -6.17 -2.34 14.89
C HIS A 53 -5.30 -2.26 13.64
N LEU A 54 -4.99 -3.38 12.97
CA LEU A 54 -4.54 -3.30 11.58
C LEU A 54 -5.60 -2.48 10.84
N VAL A 55 -5.30 -1.19 10.65
CA VAL A 55 -6.08 -0.28 9.83
C VAL A 55 -6.22 -0.99 8.51
N GLU A 56 -7.44 -1.44 8.22
CA GLU A 56 -7.73 -2.19 7.02
C GLU A 56 -7.18 -1.35 5.87
N ARG A 57 -6.21 -1.91 5.14
CA ARG A 57 -5.58 -1.19 4.03
C ARG A 57 -6.71 -0.66 3.16
N PRO A 58 -6.81 0.66 2.89
CA PRO A 58 -7.84 1.14 2.00
C PRO A 58 -7.72 0.35 0.70
N ALA A 59 -8.82 -0.26 0.27
CA ALA A 59 -8.83 -1.08 -0.92
C ALA A 59 -8.19 -0.26 -2.06
N PRO A 60 -7.31 -0.87 -2.88
CA PRO A 60 -6.73 -0.15 -3.99
C PRO A 60 -7.86 0.45 -4.82
N THR A 61 -7.68 1.69 -5.28
CA THR A 61 -8.68 2.36 -6.12
C THR A 61 -9.05 1.41 -7.25
N PRO A 62 -10.33 1.04 -7.39
CA PRO A 62 -10.73 0.10 -8.41
C PRO A 62 -10.35 0.66 -9.77
N GLU A 63 -9.76 -0.19 -10.61
CA GLU A 63 -9.40 0.17 -11.98
C GLU A 63 -10.65 0.65 -12.72
N PRO A 64 -10.58 1.74 -13.52
CA PRO A 64 -11.72 2.21 -14.29
C PRO A 64 -12.33 1.08 -15.11
N THR A 65 -13.65 0.98 -15.11
CA THR A 65 -14.37 -0.13 -15.74
C THR A 65 -13.98 -0.31 -17.20
N GLU A 66 -13.69 0.79 -17.91
CA GLU A 66 -13.25 0.79 -19.30
C GLU A 66 -11.91 0.07 -19.49
N GLN A 67 -10.96 0.25 -18.58
CA GLN A 67 -9.64 -0.39 -18.65
C GLN A 67 -9.75 -1.90 -18.37
N VAL A 68 -10.57 -2.27 -17.38
CA VAL A 68 -10.87 -3.68 -17.07
C VAL A 68 -11.52 -4.36 -18.27
N LEU A 69 -12.50 -3.72 -18.90
CA LEU A 69 -13.20 -4.24 -20.08
C LEU A 69 -12.27 -4.35 -21.29
N ALA A 70 -11.42 -3.36 -21.54
CA ALA A 70 -10.45 -3.41 -22.63
C ALA A 70 -9.46 -4.58 -22.47
N ARG A 71 -8.88 -4.72 -21.27
CA ARG A 71 -7.95 -5.82 -20.95
C ARG A 71 -8.64 -7.19 -21.06
N THR A 72 -9.85 -7.30 -20.54
CA THR A 72 -10.63 -8.55 -20.60
C THR A 72 -10.97 -8.90 -22.04
N GLY A 73 -11.43 -7.92 -22.83
CA GLY A 73 -11.72 -8.12 -24.26
C GLY A 73 -10.48 -8.51 -25.06
N GLN A 74 -9.29 -7.99 -24.72
CA GLN A 74 -8.03 -8.42 -25.35
C GLN A 74 -7.68 -9.87 -24.98
N LYS A 75 -7.79 -10.25 -23.71
CA LYS A 75 -7.57 -11.64 -23.25
C LYS A 75 -8.53 -12.62 -23.92
N VAL A 76 -9.82 -12.28 -23.99
CA VAL A 76 -10.84 -13.11 -24.63
C VAL A 76 -10.55 -13.29 -26.10
N ARG A 77 -10.22 -12.21 -26.84
CA ARG A 77 -9.86 -12.31 -28.27
C ARG A 77 -8.63 -13.17 -28.51
N ARG A 78 -7.60 -13.04 -27.67
CA ARG A 78 -6.41 -13.88 -27.74
C ARG A 78 -6.73 -15.35 -27.50
N TYR A 79 -7.51 -15.64 -26.46
CA TYR A 79 -7.95 -17.00 -26.17
C TYR A 79 -8.78 -17.60 -27.31
N MET A 80 -9.70 -16.82 -27.88
CA MET A 80 -10.48 -17.24 -29.05
C MET A 80 -9.59 -17.58 -30.25
N ALA A 81 -8.56 -16.77 -30.52
CA ALA A 81 -7.59 -17.06 -31.58
C ALA A 81 -6.80 -18.35 -31.30
N GLU A 82 -6.34 -18.55 -30.07
CA GLU A 82 -5.63 -19.77 -29.65
C GLU A 82 -6.49 -21.04 -29.77
N GLN A 83 -7.79 -20.91 -29.54
CA GLN A 83 -8.75 -22.03 -29.59
C GLN A 83 -9.48 -22.16 -30.94
N ASN A 84 -9.11 -21.36 -31.96
CA ASN A 84 -9.82 -21.27 -33.25
C ASN A 84 -11.34 -21.05 -33.10
N ILE A 85 -11.76 -20.34 -32.05
CA ILE A 85 -13.16 -20.01 -31.80
C ILE A 85 -13.50 -18.78 -32.62
N THR A 86 -14.45 -18.92 -33.54
CA THR A 86 -14.97 -17.77 -34.29
C THR A 86 -16.06 -17.09 -33.46
N PRO A 87 -15.95 -15.78 -33.16
CA PRO A 87 -17.03 -15.07 -32.48
C PRO A 87 -18.29 -15.13 -33.35
N ARG A 88 -19.39 -15.64 -32.78
CA ARG A 88 -20.71 -15.56 -33.44
C ARG A 88 -21.12 -14.09 -33.49
N GLY A 89 -21.55 -13.65 -34.68
CA GLY A 89 -21.77 -12.25 -35.01
C GLY A 89 -22.72 -11.50 -34.09
N THR A 90 -22.69 -10.18 -34.21
CA THR A 90 -23.52 -9.21 -33.52
C THR A 90 -25.00 -9.61 -33.62
N HIS A 91 -25.65 -9.85 -32.49
CA HIS A 91 -27.11 -9.66 -32.44
C HIS A 91 -27.36 -8.16 -32.58
N ALA A 92 -27.55 -7.71 -33.81
CA ALA A 92 -28.20 -6.44 -34.07
C ALA A 92 -29.62 -6.57 -33.50
N ALA A 93 -29.96 -5.66 -32.58
CA ALA A 93 -31.33 -5.48 -32.10
C ALA A 93 -32.20 -4.84 -33.19
#